data_AF-A0A101JTG7-F1
#
_entry.id   AF-A0A101JTG7-F1
#
_cell.length_a   1.000
_cell.length_b   1.000
_cell.length_c   1.000
_cell.angle_alpha   90.00
_cell.angle_beta   90.00
_cell.angle_gamma   90.00
#
_symmetry.space_group_name_H-M   'P 1'
#
loop_
_entity.id
_entity.type
_entity.pdbx_description
1 polymer ?
#
loop_
_entity_poly.entity_id
_entity_poly.type
_entity_poly.pdbx_seq_one_letter_code
_entity_poly.pdbx_strand_id
1 'polypeptide(L)'
;MEPLASVSSLASGGTRAVGWQAQLRVDFVVNKVTQTHRGQTEDQVKQALQDQLRVFGVVPNAKQMAIYAAAISSLPQLPPNTKR
;
A
#
# COMPACT_ATOMS: atom_id res chain seq x y z
N MET A 1 19.51 -23.64 13.10
CA MET A 1 19.01 -22.25 13.05
C MET A 1 19.17 -21.80 11.60
N GLU A 2 18.16 -22.04 10.78
CA GLU A 2 18.23 -21.78 9.34
C GLU A 2 18.03 -20.29 9.06
N PRO A 3 18.87 -19.65 8.22
CA PRO A 3 18.65 -18.29 7.82
C PRO A 3 17.46 -18.23 6.84
N LEU A 4 16.44 -17.44 7.19
CA LEU A 4 15.29 -17.11 6.36
C LEU A 4 15.68 -16.22 5.16
N ALA A 5 16.59 -16.69 4.31
CA ALA A 5 17.00 -16.01 3.09
C ALA A 5 16.56 -16.81 1.87
N SER A 6 15.25 -16.84 1.61
CA SER A 6 14.72 -17.33 0.33
C SER A 6 13.40 -16.65 0.00
N VAL A 7 13.47 -15.35 -0.22
CA VAL A 7 12.52 -14.64 -1.09
C VAL A 7 13.29 -14.07 -2.29
N SER A 8 14.11 -14.91 -2.93
CA SER A 8 14.90 -14.56 -4.12
C SER A 8 14.38 -15.23 -5.40
N SER A 9 13.22 -15.90 -5.36
CA SER A 9 12.76 -16.75 -6.47
C SER A 9 11.88 -16.05 -7.52
N LEU A 10 12.04 -14.74 -7.71
CA LEU A 10 11.46 -14.00 -8.86
C LEU A 10 12.51 -13.14 -9.57
N ALA A 11 13.76 -13.63 -9.57
CA ALA A 11 14.79 -13.22 -10.51
C ALA A 11 14.51 -13.84 -11.90
N SER A 12 13.38 -13.49 -12.51
CA SER A 12 13.26 -13.53 -13.97
C SER A 12 13.94 -12.26 -14.48
N GLY A 13 15.04 -12.41 -15.21
CA GLY A 13 15.93 -11.33 -15.64
C GLY A 13 15.21 -10.08 -16.15
N GLY A 14 15.16 -9.06 -15.30
CA GLY A 14 14.67 -7.73 -15.62
C GLY A 14 15.37 -6.74 -14.69
N THR A 15 16.19 -5.86 -15.25
CA THR A 15 16.80 -4.73 -14.56
C THR A 15 15.75 -4.10 -13.64
N ARG A 16 15.95 -4.13 -12.32
CA ARG A 16 14.98 -3.55 -11.38
C ARG A 16 14.75 -2.10 -11.82
N ALA A 17 13.56 -1.79 -12.33
CA ALA A 17 13.29 -0.50 -12.96
C ALA A 17 13.63 0.64 -11.99
N VAL A 18 14.20 1.73 -12.50
CA VAL A 18 14.50 2.91 -11.68
C VAL A 18 13.20 3.32 -10.95
N GLY A 19 13.22 3.30 -9.62
CA GLY A 19 12.04 3.55 -8.79
C GLY A 19 11.29 2.31 -8.24
N TRP A 20 11.77 1.09 -8.46
CA TRP A 20 11.16 -0.14 -7.90
C TRP A 20 11.00 -0.10 -6.37
N GLN A 21 11.94 0.53 -5.66
CA GLN A 21 11.84 0.73 -4.21
C GLN A 21 10.72 1.71 -3.82
N ALA A 22 10.42 2.70 -4.66
CA ALA A 22 9.31 3.61 -4.43
C ALA A 22 7.98 2.88 -4.67
N GLN A 23 7.90 2.03 -5.70
CA GLN A 23 6.72 1.21 -5.96
C GLN A 23 6.42 0.25 -4.80
N LEU A 24 7.42 -0.44 -4.25
CA LEU A 24 7.21 -1.31 -3.08
C LEU A 24 6.72 -0.55 -1.84
N ARG A 25 7.24 0.67 -1.63
CA ARG A 25 6.77 1.55 -0.54
C ARG A 25 5.32 2.00 -0.75
N VAL A 26 4.95 2.34 -1.99
CA VAL A 26 3.57 2.69 -2.34
C VAL A 26 2.63 1.52 -2.09
N ASP A 27 2.98 0.33 -2.59
CA ASP A 27 2.19 -0.88 -2.42
C ASP A 27 1.98 -1.21 -0.94
N PHE A 28 3.05 -1.16 -0.14
CA PHE A 28 2.98 -1.38 1.30
C PHE A 28 2.04 -0.39 2.00
N VAL A 29 2.13 0.91 1.69
CA VAL A 29 1.27 1.95 2.26
C VAL A 29 -0.18 1.76 1.83
N VAL A 30 -0.44 1.48 0.56
CA VAL A 30 -1.78 1.20 0.04
C VAL A 30 -2.39 -0.01 0.74
N ASN A 31 -1.65 -1.10 0.90
CA ASN A 31 -2.14 -2.29 1.60
C ASN A 31 -2.43 -1.99 3.09
N LYS A 32 -1.56 -1.23 3.76
CA LYS A 32 -1.75 -0.83 5.16
C LYS A 32 -2.99 0.07 5.32
N VAL A 33 -3.16 1.07 4.46
CA VAL A 33 -4.32 1.97 4.48
C VAL A 33 -5.60 1.21 4.12
N THR A 34 -5.56 0.29 3.16
CA THR A 34 -6.68 -0.62 2.87
C THR A 34 -7.13 -1.37 4.12
N GLN A 35 -6.20 -1.92 4.89
CA GLN A 35 -6.56 -2.70 6.09
C GLN A 35 -7.13 -1.85 7.23
N THR A 36 -6.71 -0.59 7.34
CA THR A 36 -7.04 0.30 8.48
C THR A 36 -8.18 1.29 8.17
N HIS A 37 -8.34 1.69 6.91
CA HIS A 37 -9.26 2.74 6.46
C HIS A 37 -10.28 2.26 5.40
N ARG A 38 -10.39 0.95 5.12
CA ARG A 38 -11.46 0.40 4.26
C ARG A 38 -12.85 0.87 4.72
N GLY A 39 -13.68 1.26 3.75
CA GLY A 39 -15.02 1.81 3.97
C GLY A 39 -15.08 3.11 4.78
N GLN A 40 -13.94 3.79 4.98
CA GLN A 40 -13.94 5.22 5.31
C GLN A 40 -14.14 6.05 4.03
N THR A 41 -14.35 7.35 4.19
CA THR A 41 -14.52 8.28 3.07
C THR A 41 -13.21 8.45 2.30
N GLU A 42 -13.30 8.68 0.97
CA GLU A 42 -12.12 8.93 0.12
C GLU A 42 -11.17 9.99 0.68
N ASP A 43 -11.71 11.05 1.28
CA ASP A 43 -10.91 12.16 1.82
C ASP A 43 -10.01 11.69 2.99
N GLN A 44 -10.56 10.88 3.90
CA GLN A 44 -9.80 10.30 5.01
C GLN A 44 -8.73 9.31 4.52
N VAL A 45 -9.09 8.46 3.56
CA VAL A 45 -8.15 7.52 2.94
C VAL A 45 -7.02 8.27 2.23
N LYS A 46 -7.33 9.34 1.50
CA LYS A 46 -6.36 10.17 0.77
C LYS A 46 -5.39 10.86 1.73
N GLN A 47 -5.89 11.41 2.83
CA GLN A 47 -5.06 12.04 3.85
C GLN A 47 -4.12 11.01 4.51
N ALA A 48 -4.63 9.81 4.83
CA ALA A 48 -3.84 8.73 5.40
C ALA A 48 -2.75 8.21 4.44
N LEU A 49 -3.07 8.04 3.16
CA LEU A 49 -2.10 7.66 2.12
C LEU A 49 -1.00 8.72 1.99
N GLN A 50 -1.38 10.00 1.95
CA GLN A 50 -0.44 11.11 1.80
C GLN A 50 0.54 11.20 2.97
N ASP A 51 0.04 11.08 4.20
CA ASP A 51 0.87 11.10 5.40
C ASP A 51 1.85 9.93 5.43
N GLN A 52 1.36 8.71 5.20
CA GLN A 52 2.21 7.52 5.22
C GLN A 52 3.26 7.53 4.11
N LEU A 53 2.92 7.90 2.88
CA LEU A 53 3.89 7.98 1.79
C LEU A 53 4.99 9.00 2.07
N ARG A 54 4.65 10.12 2.68
CA ARG A 54 5.61 11.15 3.10
C ARG A 54 6.60 10.60 4.14
N VAL A 55 6.13 9.83 5.13
CA VAL A 55 7.01 9.16 6.12
C VAL A 55 8.03 8.26 5.44
N PHE A 56 7.62 7.57 4.38
CA PHE A 56 8.50 6.70 3.60
C PHE A 56 9.34 7.45 2.56
N GLY A 57 9.32 8.79 2.52
CA GLY A 57 10.10 9.59 1.56
C GLY A 57 9.65 9.41 0.11
N VAL A 58 8.41 8.99 -0.12
CA VAL A 58 7.81 8.87 -1.44
C VAL A 58 6.93 10.10 -1.69
N VAL A 59 7.16 10.79 -2.80
CA VAL A 59 6.29 11.91 -3.20
C VAL A 59 4.97 11.34 -3.73
N PRO A 60 3.83 11.62 -3.08
CA PRO A 60 2.54 11.12 -3.53
C PRO A 60 2.13 11.78 -4.84
N ASN A 61 1.77 10.98 -5.84
CA ASN A 61 1.19 11.47 -7.09
C ASN A 61 -0.32 11.66 -6.88
N ALA A 62 -0.80 12.91 -6.96
CA ALA A 62 -2.20 13.26 -6.72
C ALA A 62 -3.20 12.42 -7.52
N LYS A 63 -2.86 12.07 -8.78
CA LYS A 63 -3.72 11.22 -9.63
C LYS A 63 -3.77 9.78 -9.12
N GLN A 64 -2.63 9.22 -8.73
CA GLN A 64 -2.59 7.87 -8.16
C GLN A 64 -3.31 7.80 -6.82
N MET A 65 -3.17 8.84 -5.99
CA MET A 65 -3.85 8.92 -4.68
C MET A 65 -5.37 8.93 -4.83
N ALA A 66 -5.91 9.66 -5.80
CA ALA A 66 -7.35 9.63 -6.08
C ALA A 66 -7.82 8.23 -6.51
N ILE A 67 -7.06 7.54 -7.37
CA ILE A 67 -7.40 6.18 -7.80
C ILE A 67 -7.38 5.20 -6.62
N TYR A 68 -6.34 5.26 -5.78
CA TYR A 68 -6.25 4.39 -4.60
C TYR A 68 -7.31 4.73 -3.55
N ALA A 69 -7.58 6.01 -3.31
CA ALA A 69 -8.61 6.44 -2.38
C ALA A 69 -10.00 5.95 -2.81
N ALA A 70 -10.36 6.17 -4.08
CA ALA A 70 -11.62 5.67 -4.65
C ALA A 70 -11.73 4.16 -4.53
N ALA A 71 -10.67 3.42 -4.86
CA ALA A 71 -10.64 1.97 -4.77
C ALA A 71 -10.85 1.49 -3.32
N ILE A 72 -10.09 2.03 -2.36
CA ILE A 72 -10.17 1.64 -0.94
C ILE A 72 -11.50 2.04 -0.31
N SER A 73 -12.01 3.22 -0.63
CA SER A 73 -13.32 3.69 -0.16
C SER A 73 -14.46 2.84 -0.72
N SER A 74 -14.29 2.27 -1.92
CA SER A 74 -15.28 1.38 -2.54
C SER A 74 -15.20 -0.06 -2.04
N LEU A 75 -14.14 -0.43 -1.31
CA LEU A 75 -14.04 -1.76 -0.74
C LEU A 75 -15.03 -1.92 0.42
N PRO A 76 -15.78 -3.05 0.47
CA PRO A 76 -16.62 -3.33 1.62
C PRO A 76 -15.76 -3.37 2.89
N GLN A 77 -16.26 -2.77 3.97
CA GLN A 77 -15.67 -2.96 5.28
C GLN A 77 -15.62 -4.48 5.54
N LEU A 78 -14.42 -5.07 5.62
CA LEU A 78 -14.33 -6.47 6.03
C LEU A 78 -15.06 -6.59 7.38
N PRO A 79 -15.81 -7.67 7.58
CA PRO A 79 -16.56 -7.87 8.81
C PRO A 79 -15.63 -7.66 10.02
N PRO A 80 -16.14 -7.10 11.13
CA PRO A 80 -15.37 -7.06 12.36
C PRO A 80 -14.88 -8.48 12.60
N ASN A 81 -13.57 -8.65 12.75
CA ASN A 81 -12.99 -9.94 13.07
C ASN A 81 -13.43 -10.26 14.50
N THR A 82 -14.64 -10.79 14.65
CA THR A 82 -15.13 -11.39 15.88
C THR A 82 -14.29 -12.63 16.09
N LYS A 83 -13.10 -12.42 16.66
CA LYS A 83 -12.35 -13.48 17.33
C LYS A 83 -13.26 -13.97 18.46
N ARG A 84 -13.89 -15.12 18.24
CA ARG A 84 -14.56 -15.88 19.29
C ARG A 84 -13.51 -16.67 20.07
#